data_AF-A0A5J5BC03-F1
#
_entry.id   AF-A0A5J5BC03-F1
#
_cell.length_a   1.000
_cell.length_b   1.000
_cell.length_c   1.000
_cell.angle_alpha   90.00
_cell.angle_beta   90.00
_cell.angle_gamma   90.00
#
_symmetry.space_group_name_H-M   'P 1'
#
loop_
_entity.id
_entity.type
_entity.pdbx_description
1 polymer ?
#
loop_
_entity_poly.entity_id
_entity_poly.type
_entity_poly.pdbx_seq_one_letter_code
_entity_poly.pdbx_strand_id
1 'polypeptide(L)'
;MPVTKLRSNSTSDAMKSEEANDSLDTFIRQAIGKEHFLSFSRTGDSRVQWIQLLHSLDQQELPGWPLLSPLKVQMQKCDECSRQFCSPINYWRHIRVHHRSLNVEKESHKNRDLLGAFWDKLSLDQSKEILSFKDVTIEEVPGSSIIRALMSFIGKPGFCTLPQVYLKAGSSLLDIIQAKPSRLPISSPELFSILDDASERTFLCAGTAESMQKYVFDGEAGKIGLEMKNLVACTSFLVEQKLVKAWHADKDAEALRRQKLLVEDEEAAQKR
;
A
#
# COMPACT_ATOMS: atom_id res chain seq x y z
N MET A 1 41.53 -34.33 58.41
CA MET A 1 42.37 -35.49 57.98
C MET A 1 41.54 -36.34 57.03
N PRO A 2 42.06 -36.84 55.89
CA PRO A 2 43.10 -36.34 55.01
C PRO A 2 42.60 -36.11 53.55
N VAL A 3 43.49 -35.50 52.78
CA VAL A 3 43.49 -35.28 51.32
C VAL A 3 44.09 -36.52 50.63
N THR A 4 43.68 -36.83 49.39
CA THR A 4 44.61 -37.37 48.38
C THR A 4 44.18 -37.01 46.95
N LYS A 5 45.03 -36.21 46.29
CA LYS A 5 45.15 -36.01 44.84
C LYS A 5 45.65 -37.31 44.18
N LEU A 6 45.43 -37.47 42.87
CA LEU A 6 46.55 -37.61 41.94
C LEU A 6 46.16 -37.22 40.49
N ARG A 7 47.17 -36.78 39.76
CA ARG A 7 47.22 -36.03 38.49
C ARG A 7 48.23 -36.75 37.59
N SER A 8 48.08 -36.71 36.26
CA SER A 8 49.14 -36.55 35.21
C SER A 8 48.58 -37.00 33.84
N ASN A 9 48.58 -36.14 32.81
CA ASN A 9 49.62 -35.88 31.78
C ASN A 9 49.85 -37.11 30.86
N SER A 10 50.05 -37.06 29.54
CA SER A 10 50.55 -36.02 28.61
C SER A 10 50.42 -36.51 27.14
N THR A 11 50.25 -35.54 26.23
CA THR A 11 50.81 -35.35 24.88
C THR A 11 51.35 -36.52 24.02
N SER A 12 51.04 -36.47 22.72
CA SER A 12 51.99 -36.77 21.63
C SER A 12 51.78 -35.84 20.44
N ASP A 13 52.90 -35.46 19.84
CA ASP A 13 53.13 -34.43 18.84
C ASP A 13 53.71 -35.07 17.56
N ALA A 14 53.66 -34.33 16.46
CA ALA A 14 54.41 -34.51 15.19
C ALA A 14 54.00 -35.62 14.19
N MET A 15 53.63 -35.25 12.96
CA MET A 15 54.57 -34.95 11.85
C MET A 15 53.82 -34.40 10.60
N LYS A 16 54.48 -33.45 9.92
CA LYS A 16 54.18 -32.88 8.58
C LYS A 16 54.74 -33.78 7.46
N SER A 17 54.05 -33.82 6.32
CA SER A 17 54.57 -33.55 4.94
C SER A 17 53.40 -33.71 3.95
N GLU A 18 52.88 -32.65 3.33
CA GLU A 18 53.27 -32.06 2.03
C GLU A 18 52.31 -32.44 0.87
N GLU A 19 51.96 -31.40 0.12
CA GLU A 19 51.53 -31.36 -1.29
C GLU A 19 50.20 -32.01 -1.73
N ALA A 20 49.17 -31.16 -1.85
CA ALA A 20 48.22 -31.13 -2.98
C ALA A 20 47.29 -29.90 -2.88
N ASN A 21 47.87 -28.70 -2.91
CA ASN A 21 47.15 -27.49 -3.34
C ASN A 21 47.35 -27.41 -4.85
N ASP A 22 46.28 -27.55 -5.65
CA ASP A 22 46.19 -26.97 -7.01
C ASP A 22 44.85 -27.16 -7.74
N SER A 23 43.80 -27.69 -7.09
CA SER A 23 42.53 -27.99 -7.78
C SER A 23 41.36 -27.04 -7.46
N LEU A 24 41.49 -26.14 -6.46
CA LEU A 24 40.37 -25.30 -6.01
C LEU A 24 40.53 -23.79 -6.32
N ASP A 25 41.75 -23.28 -6.54
CA ASP A 25 41.99 -21.84 -6.78
C ASP A 25 41.67 -21.39 -8.22
N THR A 26 41.63 -22.32 -9.18
CA THR A 26 41.29 -22.03 -10.58
C THR A 26 39.79 -21.85 -10.82
N PHE A 27 38.92 -22.41 -9.97
CA PHE A 27 37.47 -22.27 -10.12
C PHE A 27 36.95 -20.89 -9.64
N ILE A 28 37.69 -20.23 -8.74
CA ILE A 28 37.28 -18.94 -8.17
C ILE A 28 37.73 -17.75 -9.04
N ARG A 29 38.79 -17.91 -9.85
CA ARG A 29 39.29 -16.83 -10.72
C ARG A 29 38.56 -16.69 -12.06
N GLN A 30 37.75 -17.66 -12.48
CA GLN A 30 37.03 -17.59 -13.75
C GLN A 30 35.61 -16.97 -13.65
N ALA A 31 35.13 -16.70 -12.42
CA ALA A 31 33.83 -16.08 -12.18
C ALA A 31 33.88 -14.54 -12.04
N ILE A 32 35.07 -13.94 -12.05
CA ILE A 32 35.27 -12.49 -11.99
C ILE A 32 35.78 -12.02 -13.36
N GLY A 33 34.88 -11.88 -14.32
CA GLY A 33 35.29 -11.53 -15.67
C GLY A 33 34.15 -11.38 -16.66
N LYS A 34 33.20 -10.50 -16.35
CA LYS A 34 32.41 -9.74 -17.35
C LYS A 34 31.55 -8.71 -16.63
N GLU A 35 32.21 -7.63 -16.21
CA GLU A 35 31.52 -6.34 -16.11
C GLU A 35 31.05 -5.97 -17.52
N HIS A 36 29.75 -6.12 -17.77
CA HIS A 36 29.10 -5.31 -18.80
C HIS A 36 28.85 -3.95 -18.16
N PHE A 37 29.73 -3.01 -18.47
CA PHE A 37 29.55 -1.59 -18.20
C PHE A 37 28.23 -1.12 -18.82
N LEU A 38 27.17 -1.08 -18.00
CA LEU A 38 26.06 -0.17 -18.25
C LEU A 38 26.52 1.17 -17.70
N SER A 39 27.07 1.98 -18.60
CA SER A 39 27.36 3.38 -18.38
C SER A 39 26.07 4.10 -17.96
N PHE A 40 25.93 4.35 -16.67
CA PHE A 40 24.96 5.31 -16.16
C PHE A 40 25.42 6.71 -16.55
N SER A 41 24.84 7.26 -17.61
CA SER A 41 24.93 8.69 -17.88
C SER A 41 24.18 9.45 -16.78
N ARG A 42 24.92 10.34 -16.12
CA ARG A 42 24.46 11.24 -15.06
C ARG A 42 23.37 12.19 -15.59
N THR A 43 22.38 12.45 -14.73
CA THR A 43 21.35 13.52 -14.79
C THR A 43 20.30 13.43 -15.92
N GLY A 44 19.06 13.10 -15.54
CA GLY A 44 17.88 13.73 -16.19
C GLY A 44 16.75 12.85 -16.73
N ASP A 45 16.93 11.55 -16.99
CA ASP A 45 16.00 10.82 -17.89
C ASP A 45 15.41 9.49 -17.36
N SER A 46 15.17 9.43 -16.04
CA SER A 46 14.75 8.19 -15.38
C SER A 46 13.32 7.73 -15.72
N ARG A 47 12.42 8.57 -16.24
CA ARG A 47 10.99 8.18 -16.42
C ARG A 47 10.68 7.52 -17.76
N VAL A 48 11.41 7.84 -18.82
CA VAL A 48 11.12 7.32 -20.18
C VAL A 48 11.70 5.93 -20.38
N GLN A 49 12.84 5.62 -19.74
CA GLN A 49 13.49 4.30 -19.82
C GLN A 49 12.66 3.17 -19.21
N TRP A 50 11.90 3.41 -18.14
CA TRP A 50 11.05 2.36 -17.54
C TRP A 50 9.83 2.02 -18.40
N ILE A 51 9.25 3.02 -19.08
CA ILE A 51 8.16 2.78 -20.03
C ILE A 51 8.67 1.88 -21.16
N GLN A 52 9.87 2.17 -21.68
CA GLN A 52 10.50 1.36 -22.73
C GLN A 52 10.88 -0.05 -22.25
N LEU A 53 11.33 -0.21 -21.00
CA LEU A 53 11.59 -1.51 -20.38
C LEU A 53 10.32 -2.35 -20.15
N LEU A 54 9.23 -1.72 -19.73
CA LEU A 54 7.91 -2.35 -19.60
C LEU A 54 7.36 -2.79 -20.95
N HIS A 55 7.55 -1.98 -22.00
CA HIS A 55 7.19 -2.37 -23.38
C HIS A 55 8.05 -3.52 -23.92
N SER A 56 9.33 -3.62 -23.53
CA SER A 56 10.19 -4.76 -23.94
C SER A 56 9.88 -6.07 -23.22
N LEU A 57 9.30 -6.02 -22.01
CA LEU A 57 8.81 -7.21 -21.29
C LEU A 57 7.56 -7.81 -21.94
N ASP A 58 6.77 -6.99 -22.65
CA ASP A 58 5.59 -7.42 -23.39
C ASP A 58 5.92 -8.14 -24.72
N GLN A 59 7.19 -8.07 -25.16
CA GLN A 59 7.64 -8.61 -26.46
C GLN A 59 8.61 -9.82 -26.40
N GLN A 60 9.03 -10.30 -25.23
CA GLN A 60 9.98 -11.42 -25.15
C GLN A 60 9.31 -12.78 -24.94
N GLU A 61 8.96 -13.45 -26.04
CA GLU A 61 9.09 -14.91 -26.11
C GLU A 61 10.56 -15.23 -26.38
N LEU A 62 11.37 -15.36 -25.32
CA LEU A 62 12.74 -15.89 -25.42
C LEU A 62 12.83 -17.26 -24.71
N PRO A 63 13.35 -18.30 -25.38
CA PRO A 63 13.43 -19.65 -24.82
C PRO A 63 14.65 -19.77 -23.89
N GLY A 64 14.43 -20.17 -22.63
CA GLY A 64 15.50 -20.74 -21.78
C GLY A 64 15.79 -20.11 -20.42
N TRP A 65 14.94 -19.23 -19.87
CA TRP A 65 15.02 -18.86 -18.45
C TRP A 65 14.05 -19.70 -17.61
N PRO A 66 14.41 -20.14 -16.39
CA PRO A 66 13.51 -20.91 -15.54
C PRO A 66 12.30 -20.06 -15.13
N LEU A 67 11.21 -20.22 -15.88
CA LEU A 67 9.79 -20.15 -15.57
C LEU A 67 9.41 -19.60 -14.17
N LEU A 68 9.63 -18.32 -13.92
CA LEU A 68 8.75 -17.57 -13.03
C LEU A 68 7.76 -16.83 -13.92
N SER A 69 6.82 -17.58 -14.50
CA SER A 69 5.68 -16.95 -15.17
C SER A 69 5.06 -15.97 -14.17
N PRO A 70 4.85 -14.69 -14.56
CA PRO A 70 4.20 -13.74 -13.69
C PRO A 70 2.89 -14.33 -13.16
N LEU A 71 2.64 -14.20 -11.86
CA LEU A 71 1.38 -14.68 -11.29
C LEU A 71 0.25 -13.90 -11.96
N LYS A 72 -0.49 -14.58 -12.85
CA LYS A 72 -1.61 -13.98 -13.55
C LYS A 72 -2.75 -13.84 -12.55
N VAL A 73 -2.99 -12.60 -12.11
CA VAL A 73 -4.09 -12.33 -11.18
C VAL A 73 -5.40 -12.60 -11.90
N GLN A 74 -6.18 -13.53 -11.37
CA GLN A 74 -7.50 -13.83 -11.88
C GLN A 74 -8.42 -12.65 -11.58
N MET A 75 -8.93 -12.00 -12.62
CA MET A 75 -9.92 -10.95 -12.51
C MET A 75 -11.25 -11.53 -12.05
N GLN A 76 -11.87 -10.92 -11.05
CA GLN A 76 -13.19 -11.25 -10.54
C GLN A 76 -14.22 -10.42 -11.29
N LYS A 77 -15.14 -11.09 -12.00
CA LYS A 77 -16.20 -10.43 -12.76
C LYS A 77 -17.47 -10.38 -11.93
N CYS A 78 -18.14 -9.24 -11.90
CA CYS A 78 -19.49 -9.11 -11.38
C CYS A 78 -20.50 -9.61 -12.42
N ASP A 79 -21.41 -10.50 -12.01
CA ASP A 79 -22.43 -11.06 -12.89
C ASP A 79 -23.55 -10.05 -13.21
N GLU A 80 -23.80 -9.07 -12.34
CA GLU A 80 -24.88 -8.10 -12.50
C GLU A 80 -24.53 -6.94 -13.44
N CYS A 81 -23.28 -6.44 -13.39
CA CYS A 81 -22.89 -5.25 -14.16
C CYS A 81 -21.64 -5.44 -15.03
N SER A 82 -21.13 -6.67 -15.16
CA SER A 82 -19.97 -7.04 -15.98
C SER A 82 -18.64 -6.33 -15.64
N ARG A 83 -18.57 -5.55 -14.57
CA ARG A 83 -17.32 -4.95 -14.06
C ARG A 83 -16.34 -6.04 -13.61
N GLN A 84 -15.06 -5.77 -13.74
CA GLN A 84 -13.99 -6.68 -13.37
C GLN A 84 -13.07 -6.05 -12.32
N PHE A 85 -12.59 -6.87 -11.39
CA PHE A 85 -11.79 -6.45 -10.26
C PHE A 85 -10.58 -7.37 -10.11
N CYS A 86 -9.40 -6.79 -9.96
CA CYS A 86 -8.18 -7.54 -9.63
C CYS A 86 -8.06 -7.81 -8.12
N SER A 87 -8.72 -6.99 -7.29
CA SER A 87 -8.73 -7.12 -5.84
C SER A 87 -10.05 -7.70 -5.33
N PRO A 88 -10.03 -8.83 -4.60
CA PRO A 88 -11.16 -9.30 -3.80
C PRO A 88 -11.79 -8.23 -2.90
N ILE A 89 -10.99 -7.33 -2.30
CA ILE A 89 -11.49 -6.25 -1.46
C ILE A 89 -12.43 -5.33 -2.25
N ASN A 90 -12.00 -4.87 -3.42
CA ASN A 90 -12.83 -3.98 -4.25
C ASN A 90 -14.03 -4.72 -4.84
N TYR A 91 -13.88 -5.99 -5.22
CA TYR A 91 -15.00 -6.82 -5.64
C TYR A 91 -16.07 -6.93 -4.56
N TRP A 92 -15.69 -7.24 -3.31
CA TRP A 92 -16.64 -7.31 -2.19
C TRP A 92 -17.31 -5.98 -1.92
N ARG A 93 -16.54 -4.88 -1.93
CA ARG A 93 -17.12 -3.54 -1.82
C ARG A 93 -18.17 -3.28 -2.89
N HIS A 94 -17.88 -3.68 -4.12
CA HIS A 94 -18.79 -3.52 -5.25
C HIS A 94 -20.06 -4.36 -5.13
N ILE A 95 -19.98 -5.67 -4.85
CA ILE A 95 -21.18 -6.51 -4.72
C ILE A 95 -22.10 -6.06 -3.58
N ARG A 96 -21.53 -5.41 -2.54
CA ARG A 96 -22.35 -4.88 -1.45
C ARG A 96 -23.26 -3.72 -1.89
N VAL A 97 -22.84 -2.97 -2.90
CA VAL A 97 -23.66 -1.92 -3.53
C VAL A 97 -24.92 -2.53 -4.14
N HIS A 98 -24.73 -3.61 -4.90
CA HIS A 98 -25.82 -4.36 -5.52
C HIS A 98 -26.79 -4.92 -4.48
N HIS A 99 -26.26 -5.60 -3.45
CA HIS A 99 -27.08 -6.21 -2.40
C HIS A 99 -27.94 -5.20 -1.62
N ARG A 100 -27.47 -3.95 -1.45
CA ARG A 100 -28.23 -2.93 -0.71
C ARG A 100 -29.19 -2.11 -1.58
N SER A 101 -29.25 -2.36 -2.90
CA SER A 101 -30.06 -1.55 -3.85
C SER A 101 -29.91 -0.04 -3.62
N LEU A 102 -28.71 0.39 -3.23
CA LEU A 102 -28.47 1.78 -2.84
C LEU A 102 -28.58 2.66 -4.09
N ASN A 103 -29.24 3.81 -3.96
CA ASN A 103 -29.14 4.90 -4.93
C ASN A 103 -27.74 5.56 -4.82
N VAL A 104 -26.69 4.77 -5.06
CA VAL A 104 -25.29 5.14 -4.82
C VAL A 104 -24.91 6.37 -5.60
N GLU A 105 -25.35 6.50 -6.85
CA GLU A 105 -24.94 7.62 -7.70
C GLU A 105 -25.32 8.96 -7.07
N LYS A 106 -26.57 9.14 -6.63
CA LYS A 106 -27.03 10.46 -6.15
C LYS A 106 -26.42 10.88 -4.81
N GLU A 107 -26.23 9.94 -3.88
CA GLU A 107 -25.64 10.24 -2.56
C GLU A 107 -24.12 10.27 -2.59
N SER A 108 -23.48 9.42 -3.40
CA SER A 108 -22.01 9.40 -3.52
C SER A 108 -21.47 10.70 -4.12
N HIS A 109 -22.12 11.26 -5.15
CA HIS A 109 -21.71 12.54 -5.73
C HIS A 109 -21.74 13.67 -4.69
N LYS A 110 -22.84 13.79 -3.95
CA LYS A 110 -22.97 14.83 -2.91
C LYS A 110 -21.94 14.67 -1.80
N ASN A 111 -21.73 13.44 -1.31
CA ASN A 111 -20.75 13.18 -0.26
C ASN A 111 -19.34 13.46 -0.75
N ARG A 112 -19.04 13.14 -2.01
CA ARG A 112 -17.75 13.41 -2.64
C ARG A 112 -17.49 14.91 -2.74
N ASP A 113 -18.46 15.71 -3.17
CA ASP A 113 -18.32 17.17 -3.27
C ASP A 113 -18.05 17.80 -1.89
N LEU A 114 -18.82 17.40 -0.87
CA LEU A 114 -18.63 17.88 0.50
C LEU A 114 -17.29 17.44 1.09
N LEU A 115 -16.87 16.20 0.83
CA LEU A 115 -15.59 15.68 1.28
C LEU A 115 -14.42 16.37 0.57
N GLY A 116 -14.58 16.72 -0.71
CA GLY A 116 -13.61 17.48 -1.48
C GLY A 116 -13.43 18.89 -0.93
N ALA A 117 -14.53 19.60 -0.66
CA ALA A 117 -14.48 20.91 -0.01
C ALA A 117 -13.82 20.86 1.37
N PHE A 118 -14.09 19.81 2.15
CA PHE A 118 -13.39 19.57 3.42
C PHE A 118 -11.90 19.38 3.20
N TRP A 119 -11.49 18.52 2.26
CA TRP A 119 -10.09 18.24 1.97
C TRP A 119 -9.33 19.51 1.54
N ASP A 120 -9.88 20.29 0.63
CA ASP A 120 -9.23 21.49 0.09
C ASP A 120 -9.12 22.63 1.11
N LYS A 121 -9.90 22.59 2.21
CA LYS A 121 -9.80 23.52 3.35
C LYS A 121 -8.63 23.16 4.30
N LEU A 122 -8.10 21.94 4.25
CA LEU A 122 -7.09 21.48 5.19
C LEU A 122 -5.75 22.15 4.98
N SER A 123 -5.03 22.40 6.09
CA SER A 123 -3.62 22.73 6.01
C SER A 123 -2.79 21.52 5.56
N LEU A 124 -1.56 21.78 5.13
CA LEU A 124 -0.63 20.72 4.75
C LEU A 124 -0.39 19.73 5.91
N ASP A 125 -0.30 20.22 7.15
CA ASP A 125 -0.05 19.37 8.32
C ASP A 125 -1.27 18.54 8.70
N GLN A 126 -2.47 19.12 8.61
CA GLN A 126 -3.72 18.36 8.78
C GLN A 126 -3.86 17.27 7.72
N SER A 127 -3.51 17.58 6.47
CA SER A 127 -3.54 16.62 5.37
C SER A 127 -2.57 15.46 5.61
N LYS A 128 -1.33 15.75 6.03
CA LYS A 128 -0.33 14.72 6.39
C LYS A 128 -0.80 13.83 7.54
N GLU A 129 -1.44 14.41 8.54
CA GLU A 129 -1.95 13.68 9.69
C GLU A 129 -3.09 12.71 9.29
N ILE A 130 -4.04 13.18 8.48
CA ILE A 130 -5.12 12.35 7.95
C ILE A 130 -4.58 11.23 7.05
N LEU A 131 -3.47 11.45 6.34
CA LEU A 131 -2.85 10.43 5.48
C LEU A 131 -1.88 9.51 6.23
N SER A 132 -1.54 9.80 7.49
CA SER A 132 -0.56 9.03 8.27
C SER A 132 -1.10 7.67 8.70
N PHE A 133 -0.26 6.63 8.54
CA PHE A 133 -0.57 5.24 8.94
C PHE A 133 0.06 4.85 10.28
N LYS A 134 0.64 5.80 11.02
CA LYS A 134 1.36 5.54 12.28
C LYS A 134 0.45 4.92 13.36
N ASP A 135 -0.74 5.48 13.53
CA ASP A 135 -1.66 5.12 14.63
C ASP A 135 -2.93 4.40 14.12
N VAL A 136 -2.78 3.59 13.06
CA VAL A 136 -3.90 2.90 12.41
C VAL A 136 -3.78 1.40 12.63
N THR A 137 -4.89 0.75 12.97
CA THR A 137 -5.01 -0.71 13.03
C THR A 137 -6.30 -1.16 12.31
N ILE A 138 -6.22 -2.23 11.52
CA ILE A 138 -7.40 -2.95 10.96
C ILE A 138 -7.38 -4.36 11.54
N GLU A 139 -8.37 -4.73 12.35
CA GLU A 139 -8.50 -6.10 12.91
C GLU A 139 -7.12 -6.63 13.38
N GLU A 140 -6.46 -5.85 14.23
CA GLU A 140 -5.14 -6.13 14.82
C GLU A 140 -3.92 -5.96 13.88
N VAL A 141 -4.12 -5.70 12.59
CA VAL A 141 -3.05 -5.42 11.63
C VAL A 141 -2.61 -3.96 11.71
N PRO A 142 -1.33 -3.67 12.05
CA PRO A 142 -0.83 -2.30 12.05
C PRO A 142 -0.75 -1.73 10.63
N GLY A 143 -1.15 -0.46 10.47
CA GLY A 143 -1.04 0.27 9.21
C GLY A 143 0.38 0.30 8.65
N SER A 144 1.38 0.35 9.54
CA SER A 144 2.80 0.28 9.16
C SER A 144 3.17 -1.02 8.44
N SER A 145 2.55 -2.15 8.77
CA SER A 145 2.74 -3.44 8.09
C SER A 145 2.20 -3.39 6.65
N ILE A 146 1.03 -2.78 6.45
CA ILE A 146 0.42 -2.59 5.12
C ILE A 146 1.32 -1.71 4.25
N ILE A 147 1.81 -0.60 4.77
CA ILE A 147 2.72 0.29 4.03
C ILE A 147 4.05 -0.39 3.69
N ARG A 148 4.61 -1.19 4.60
CA ARG A 148 5.84 -1.96 4.35
C ARG A 148 5.63 -3.01 3.25
N ALA A 149 4.50 -3.71 3.27
CA ALA A 149 4.14 -4.67 2.25
C ALA A 149 3.92 -3.99 0.89
N LEU A 150 3.17 -2.89 0.84
CA LEU A 150 2.97 -2.09 -0.37
C LEU A 150 4.29 -1.58 -0.95
N MET A 151 5.18 -1.04 -0.11
CA MET A 151 6.49 -0.58 -0.54
C MET A 151 7.33 -1.70 -1.14
N SER A 152 7.34 -2.87 -0.51
CA SER A 152 8.05 -4.05 -1.02
C SER A 152 7.47 -4.52 -2.36
N PHE A 153 6.15 -4.49 -2.50
CA PHE A 153 5.44 -4.87 -3.71
C PHE A 153 5.73 -3.91 -4.87
N ILE A 154 5.61 -2.59 -4.66
CA ILE A 154 5.88 -1.58 -5.70
C ILE A 154 7.36 -1.54 -6.07
N GLY A 155 8.27 -1.81 -5.13
CA GLY A 155 9.71 -1.86 -5.40
C GLY A 155 10.17 -3.09 -6.20
N LYS A 156 9.32 -4.12 -6.33
CA LYS A 156 9.63 -5.37 -7.05
C LYS A 156 8.40 -5.85 -7.87
N PRO A 157 7.98 -5.10 -8.91
CA PRO A 157 6.74 -5.37 -9.62
C PRO A 157 6.77 -6.63 -10.51
N GLY A 158 7.96 -7.21 -10.75
CA GLY A 158 8.15 -8.31 -11.72
C GLY A 158 7.46 -9.64 -11.41
N PHE A 159 6.70 -9.75 -10.31
CA PHE A 159 6.12 -11.02 -9.84
C PHE A 159 4.60 -11.15 -10.05
N CYS A 160 3.89 -10.11 -10.46
CA CYS A 160 2.43 -10.14 -10.66
C CYS A 160 1.98 -9.27 -11.83
N THR A 161 1.11 -9.79 -12.70
CA THR A 161 0.44 -8.97 -13.73
C THR A 161 -0.82 -8.36 -13.15
N LEU A 162 -0.71 -7.17 -12.56
CA LEU A 162 -1.84 -6.32 -12.18
C LEU A 162 -2.05 -5.20 -13.22
N PRO A 163 -3.27 -4.66 -13.34
CA PRO A 163 -3.52 -3.51 -14.21
C PRO A 163 -2.58 -2.34 -13.90
N GLN A 164 -1.98 -1.74 -14.93
CA GLN A 164 -1.00 -0.65 -14.77
C GLN A 164 -1.58 0.56 -14.02
N VAL A 165 -2.85 0.87 -14.27
CA VAL A 165 -3.57 1.96 -13.58
C VAL A 165 -3.62 1.71 -12.06
N TYR A 166 -3.88 0.47 -11.65
CA TYR A 166 -3.91 0.06 -10.24
C TYR A 166 -2.52 0.14 -9.59
N LEU A 167 -1.47 -0.32 -10.28
CA LEU A 167 -0.08 -0.22 -9.79
C LEU A 167 0.37 1.23 -9.65
N LYS A 168 0.06 2.09 -10.63
CA LYS A 168 0.36 3.52 -10.59
C LYS A 168 -0.37 4.23 -9.44
N ALA A 169 -1.62 3.85 -9.18
CA ALA A 169 -2.38 4.34 -8.04
C ALA A 169 -1.72 3.93 -6.71
N GLY A 170 -1.28 2.67 -6.60
CA GLY A 170 -0.50 2.17 -5.46
C GLY A 170 0.78 2.96 -5.19
N SER A 171 1.58 3.23 -6.22
CA SER A 171 2.78 4.06 -6.10
C SER A 171 2.44 5.49 -5.68
N SER A 172 1.36 6.06 -6.22
CA SER A 172 0.94 7.43 -5.90
C SER A 172 0.45 7.55 -4.47
N LEU A 173 -0.34 6.57 -3.99
CA LEU A 173 -0.75 6.47 -2.59
C LEU A 173 0.45 6.39 -1.66
N LEU A 174 1.45 5.56 -1.99
CA LEU A 174 2.66 5.44 -1.19
C LEU A 174 3.41 6.78 -1.09
N ASP A 175 3.56 7.50 -2.20
CA ASP A 175 4.22 8.81 -2.21
C ASP A 175 3.47 9.82 -1.32
N ILE A 176 2.13 9.83 -1.38
CA ILE A 176 1.25 10.74 -0.63
C ILE A 176 1.31 10.42 0.88
N ILE A 177 1.19 9.15 1.26
CA ILE A 177 1.23 8.67 2.66
C ILE A 177 2.62 8.95 3.28
N GLN A 178 3.69 8.83 2.50
CA GLN A 178 5.05 9.17 2.94
C GLN A 178 5.32 10.68 2.95
N ALA A 179 4.33 11.50 2.62
CA ALA A 179 4.44 12.96 2.54
C ALA A 179 5.61 13.42 1.66
N LYS A 180 5.84 12.76 0.52
CA LYS A 180 6.90 13.17 -0.41
C LYS A 180 6.65 14.62 -0.88
N PRO A 181 7.65 15.52 -0.78
CA PRO A 181 7.47 16.94 -1.14
C PRO A 181 6.98 17.17 -2.58
N SER A 182 7.27 16.25 -3.50
CA SER A 182 6.83 16.33 -4.89
C SER A 182 5.35 16.00 -5.12
N ARG A 183 4.64 15.52 -4.10
CA ARG A 183 3.24 15.10 -4.19
C ARG A 183 2.30 15.88 -3.28
N LEU A 184 2.83 16.74 -2.41
CA LEU A 184 2.02 17.55 -1.50
C LEU A 184 2.34 19.03 -1.70
N PRO A 185 1.34 19.93 -1.64
CA PRO A 185 -0.09 19.63 -1.38
C PRO A 185 -0.76 18.95 -2.58
N ILE A 186 -1.70 18.04 -2.29
CA ILE A 186 -2.52 17.36 -3.31
C ILE A 186 -3.94 17.91 -3.26
N SER A 187 -4.49 18.25 -4.43
CA SER A 187 -5.88 18.73 -4.55
C SER A 187 -6.89 17.59 -4.37
N SER A 188 -8.12 17.91 -3.94
CA SER A 188 -9.17 16.90 -3.81
C SER A 188 -9.48 16.12 -5.11
N PRO A 189 -9.51 16.74 -6.32
CA PRO A 189 -9.75 15.98 -7.55
C PRO A 189 -8.63 14.98 -7.86
N GLU A 190 -7.37 15.37 -7.62
CA GLU A 190 -6.21 14.50 -7.84
C GLU A 190 -6.21 13.34 -6.83
N LEU A 191 -6.42 13.62 -5.54
CA LEU A 191 -6.51 12.58 -4.51
C LEU A 191 -7.64 11.60 -4.82
N PHE A 192 -8.82 12.10 -5.17
CA PHE A 192 -9.96 11.23 -5.41
C PHE A 192 -9.81 10.42 -6.70
N SER A 193 -9.14 10.96 -7.73
CA SER A 193 -8.79 10.16 -8.91
C SER A 193 -7.86 9.00 -8.56
N ILE A 194 -6.88 9.21 -7.68
CA ILE A 194 -5.98 8.14 -7.21
C ILE A 194 -6.76 7.10 -6.41
N LEU A 195 -7.66 7.54 -5.52
CA LEU A 195 -8.52 6.63 -4.75
C LEU A 195 -9.50 5.86 -5.63
N ASP A 196 -10.05 6.48 -6.65
CA ASP A 196 -10.91 5.84 -7.64
C ASP A 196 -10.15 4.73 -8.39
N ASP A 197 -8.92 4.99 -8.82
CA ASP A 197 -8.12 3.99 -9.52
C ASP A 197 -7.65 2.86 -8.58
N ALA A 198 -7.25 3.19 -7.34
CA ALA A 198 -6.83 2.22 -6.33
C ALA A 198 -8.00 1.35 -5.79
N SER A 199 -9.21 1.90 -5.77
CA SER A 199 -10.42 1.22 -5.34
C SER A 199 -11.19 0.57 -6.49
N GLU A 200 -10.67 0.63 -7.72
CA GLU A 200 -11.35 0.13 -8.92
C GLU A 200 -12.77 0.71 -9.07
N ARG A 201 -12.90 2.01 -8.78
CA ARG A 201 -14.15 2.80 -8.78
C ARG A 201 -15.16 2.32 -7.75
N THR A 202 -14.71 2.01 -6.54
CA THR A 202 -15.58 1.65 -5.40
C THR A 202 -15.47 2.60 -4.22
N PHE A 203 -14.59 3.60 -4.30
CA PHE A 203 -14.44 4.70 -3.35
C PHE A 203 -15.79 5.39 -3.09
N LEU A 204 -16.21 5.45 -1.81
CA LEU A 204 -17.48 6.02 -1.35
C LEU A 204 -18.76 5.35 -1.90
N CYS A 205 -18.68 4.20 -2.56
CA CYS A 205 -19.86 3.59 -3.20
C CYS A 205 -20.74 2.76 -2.25
N ALA A 206 -20.19 2.09 -1.22
CA ALA A 206 -20.88 1.03 -0.47
C ALA A 206 -21.35 1.43 0.95
N GLY A 207 -21.37 2.72 1.27
CA GLY A 207 -21.50 3.27 2.62
C GLY A 207 -20.15 3.66 3.22
N THR A 208 -20.10 4.01 4.52
CA THR A 208 -18.84 4.39 5.17
C THR A 208 -17.88 3.21 5.21
N ALA A 209 -16.60 3.45 4.92
CA ALA A 209 -15.58 2.40 4.90
C ALA A 209 -15.46 1.66 6.25
N GLU A 210 -15.81 2.29 7.37
CA GLU A 210 -15.89 1.62 8.68
C GLU A 210 -16.97 0.53 8.72
N SER A 211 -18.18 0.80 8.21
CA SER A 211 -19.26 -0.20 8.13
C SER A 211 -18.95 -1.37 7.19
N MET A 212 -17.96 -1.18 6.30
CA MET A 212 -17.48 -2.15 5.33
C MET A 212 -16.41 -3.08 5.86
N GLN A 213 -15.68 -2.68 6.91
CA GLN A 213 -14.49 -3.40 7.38
C GLN A 213 -14.78 -4.87 7.69
N LYS A 214 -15.76 -5.13 8.56
CA LYS A 214 -16.16 -6.50 8.92
C LYS A 214 -16.62 -7.32 7.71
N TYR A 215 -17.25 -6.70 6.72
CA TYR A 215 -17.74 -7.39 5.53
C TYR A 215 -16.62 -7.72 4.54
N VAL A 216 -15.61 -6.85 4.44
CA VAL A 216 -14.49 -7.00 3.51
C VAL A 216 -13.43 -7.95 4.07
N PHE A 217 -13.20 -7.94 5.38
CA PHE A 217 -12.10 -8.69 5.98
C PHE A 217 -12.55 -9.91 6.80
N ASP A 218 -13.80 -9.92 7.29
CA ASP A 218 -14.37 -11.03 8.06
C ASP A 218 -13.48 -11.54 9.21
N GLY A 219 -12.74 -10.65 9.88
CA GLY A 219 -11.79 -11.02 10.93
C GLY A 219 -10.43 -11.53 10.43
N GLU A 220 -10.23 -11.64 9.12
CA GLU A 220 -9.00 -12.11 8.47
C GLU A 220 -8.20 -10.97 7.81
N ALA A 221 -8.27 -9.73 8.30
CA ALA A 221 -7.57 -8.59 7.68
C ALA A 221 -6.06 -8.82 7.48
N GLY A 222 -5.39 -9.57 8.38
CA GLY A 222 -3.97 -9.87 8.26
C GLY A 222 -3.65 -10.73 7.04
N LYS A 223 -4.53 -11.67 6.71
CA LYS A 223 -4.37 -12.56 5.56
C LYS A 223 -4.84 -11.85 4.29
N ILE A 224 -6.06 -11.33 4.30
CA ILE A 224 -6.70 -10.73 3.12
C ILE A 224 -6.01 -9.42 2.73
N GLY A 225 -5.76 -8.53 3.70
CA GLY A 225 -5.23 -7.20 3.46
C GLY A 225 -3.75 -7.17 3.04
N LEU A 226 -2.97 -8.20 3.39
CA LEU A 226 -1.55 -8.31 3.04
C LEU A 226 -1.28 -9.15 1.78
N GLU A 227 -2.30 -9.75 1.16
CA GLU A 227 -2.17 -10.38 -0.15
C GLU A 227 -1.75 -9.37 -1.22
N MET A 228 -0.79 -9.73 -2.10
CA MET A 228 -0.21 -8.82 -3.10
C MET A 228 -1.25 -8.10 -3.95
N LYS A 229 -2.28 -8.81 -4.43
CA LYS A 229 -3.38 -8.24 -5.23
C LYS A 229 -4.26 -7.25 -4.46
N ASN A 230 -4.26 -7.33 -3.12
CA ASN A 230 -5.10 -6.53 -2.24
C ASN A 230 -4.38 -5.33 -1.63
N LEU A 231 -3.05 -5.23 -1.71
CA LEU A 231 -2.30 -4.17 -1.02
C LEU A 231 -2.74 -2.76 -1.38
N VAL A 232 -2.95 -2.48 -2.67
CA VAL A 232 -3.38 -1.15 -3.13
C VAL A 232 -4.83 -0.87 -2.70
N ALA A 233 -5.75 -1.83 -2.88
CA ALA A 233 -7.13 -1.72 -2.42
C ALA A 233 -7.22 -1.51 -0.91
N CYS A 234 -6.51 -2.31 -0.11
CA CYS A 234 -6.44 -2.20 1.35
C CYS A 234 -5.90 -0.84 1.80
N THR A 235 -4.84 -0.35 1.15
CA THR A 235 -4.29 0.97 1.43
C THR A 235 -5.30 2.08 1.11
N SER A 236 -5.96 2.02 -0.06
CA SER A 236 -6.99 3.01 -0.43
C SER A 236 -8.19 3.00 0.52
N PHE A 237 -8.59 1.81 0.98
CA PHE A 237 -9.69 1.62 1.92
C PHE A 237 -9.38 2.28 3.27
N LEU A 238 -8.14 2.17 3.75
CA LEU A 238 -7.70 2.86 4.96
C LEU A 238 -7.67 4.36 4.81
N VAL A 239 -7.17 4.87 3.68
CA VAL A 239 -7.20 6.31 3.40
C VAL A 239 -8.63 6.82 3.40
N GLU A 240 -9.55 6.11 2.75
CA GLU A 240 -10.98 6.43 2.76
C GLU A 240 -11.56 6.44 4.18
N GLN A 241 -11.26 5.44 5.02
CA GLN A 241 -11.69 5.43 6.42
C GLN A 241 -11.21 6.67 7.18
N LYS A 242 -9.92 7.00 7.09
CA LYS A 242 -9.35 8.16 7.79
C LYS A 242 -9.97 9.46 7.30
N LEU A 243 -10.13 9.59 5.98
CA LEU A 243 -10.70 10.78 5.36
C LEU A 243 -12.16 11.00 5.79
N VAL A 244 -12.98 9.95 5.75
CA VAL A 244 -14.39 10.00 6.18
C VAL A 244 -14.50 10.27 7.67
N LYS A 245 -13.66 9.64 8.52
CA LYS A 245 -13.63 9.89 9.96
C LYS A 245 -13.26 11.34 10.29
N ALA A 246 -12.22 11.87 9.66
CA ALA A 246 -11.80 13.25 9.86
C ALA A 246 -12.87 14.26 9.42
N TRP A 247 -13.54 13.98 8.29
CA TRP A 247 -14.65 14.81 7.82
C TRP A 247 -15.84 14.81 8.78
N HIS A 248 -16.23 13.65 9.30
CA HIS A 248 -17.28 13.58 10.33
C HIS A 248 -16.89 14.36 11.59
N ALA A 249 -15.64 14.24 12.05
CA ALA A 249 -15.15 14.99 13.20
C ALA A 249 -15.19 16.52 12.97
N ASP A 250 -14.86 17.01 11.78
CA ASP A 250 -14.96 18.45 11.46
C ASP A 250 -16.42 18.91 11.44
N LYS A 251 -17.33 18.11 10.87
CA LYS A 251 -18.77 18.39 10.88
C LYS A 251 -19.32 18.48 12.30
N ASP A 252 -18.94 17.55 13.17
CA ASP A 252 -19.38 17.53 14.57
C ASP A 252 -18.81 18.73 15.33
N ALA A 253 -17.54 19.09 15.08
CA ALA A 253 -16.92 20.27 15.67
C ALA A 253 -17.59 21.58 15.18
N GLU A 254 -17.96 21.67 13.90
CA GLU A 254 -18.73 22.81 13.36
C GLU A 254 -20.13 22.90 13.96
N ALA A 255 -20.83 21.77 14.09
CA ALA A 255 -22.14 21.72 14.72
C ALA A 255 -22.09 22.19 16.18
N LEU A 256 -21.09 21.74 16.94
CA LEU A 256 -20.89 22.16 18.33
C LEU A 256 -20.59 23.66 18.43
N ARG A 257 -19.78 24.21 17.52
CA ARG A 257 -19.52 25.66 17.47
C ARG A 257 -20.79 26.46 17.21
N ARG A 258 -21.62 26.04 16.25
CA ARG A 258 -22.90 26.70 15.94
C ARG A 258 -23.87 26.62 17.11
N GLN A 259 -23.95 25.46 17.78
CA GLN A 259 -24.80 25.29 18.96
C GLN A 259 -24.41 26.25 20.08
N LYS A 260 -23.11 26.39 20.38
CA LYS A 260 -22.64 27.33 21.40
C LYS A 260 -23.01 28.78 21.08
N LEU A 261 -22.83 29.19 19.82
CA LEU A 261 -23.21 30.54 19.39
C LEU A 261 -24.71 30.83 19.57
N LEU A 262 -25.57 29.85 19.23
CA LEU A 262 -27.01 30.00 19.41
C LEU A 262 -27.41 30.14 20.89
N VAL A 263 -26.75 29.39 21.78
CA VAL A 263 -26.98 29.50 23.23
C VAL A 263 -26.52 30.87 23.75
N GLU A 264 -25.35 31.34 23.32
CA GLU A 264 -24.84 32.67 23.71
C GLU A 264 -25.76 33.81 23.23
N ASP A 265 -26.29 33.72 22.01
CA ASP A 265 -27.24 34.69 21.47
C ASP A 265 -28.58 34.68 22.22
N GLU A 266 -29.09 33.50 22.60
CA GLU A 266 -30.31 33.37 23.40
C GLU A 266 -30.13 33.95 24.81
N GLU A 267 -29.02 33.65 25.48
CA GLU A 267 -28.70 34.24 26.78
C GLU A 267 -28.56 35.76 26.72
N ALA A 268 -27.97 36.29 25.64
CA ALA A 268 -27.85 37.72 25.41
C ALA A 268 -29.21 38.38 25.17
N ALA A 269 -30.14 37.69 24.51
CA ALA A 269 -31.51 38.16 24.29
C ALA A 269 -32.34 38.16 25.58
N GLN A 270 -32.19 37.14 26.44
CA GLN A 270 -32.90 37.08 27.74
C GLN A 270 -32.41 38.13 28.75
N LYS A 271 -31.19 38.65 28.59
CA LYS A 271 -30.61 39.70 29.44
C LYS A 271 -30.97 41.13 29.00
N ARG A 272 -31.64 41.31 27.86
CA ARG A 272 -32.12 42.61 27.36
C ARG A 272 -33.59 42.81 27.69
#